data_AF-A0A0G1XYI6-F1
#
_entry.id   AF-A0A0G1XYI6-F1
#
_cell.length_a   1.000
_cell.length_b   1.000
_cell.length_c   1.000
_cell.angle_alpha   90.00
_cell.angle_beta   90.00
_cell.angle_gamma   90.00
#
_symmetry.space_group_name_H-M   'P 1'
#
loop_
_entity.id
_entity.type
_entity.pdbx_description
1 polymer ?
#
loop_
_entity_poly.entity_id
_entity_poly.type
_entity_poly.pdbx_seq_one_letter_code
_entity_poly.pdbx_strand_id
1 'polypeptide(L)'
;MEHEAKNFSSILVQAIKAQGLTTEKLAALSGVSDRFLESLVEEKFDSLPAEPYVRGYLLKIAEVLGLDGEALWAEYLKDNDLIKRAGRGDEFPKNRFALPKINVKFVLLGILIVALAAFLFLRLPLFSSGKALELMNPREDSTIVGGRNFTLEGRIDSVYALSVNGERIYPDENGNFEKNVELQEGFNTFVFTFKKALGKEQTLTKQIFYQPVVQTETQ
;
A
#
# COMPACT_ATOMS: atom_id res chain seq x y z
N MET A 1 -64.39 13.85 -28.26
CA MET A 1 -63.54 14.76 -29.04
C MET A 1 -62.19 14.74 -28.36
N GLU A 2 -61.37 13.78 -28.78
CA GLU A 2 -60.10 13.46 -28.17
C GLU A 2 -59.03 14.15 -29.01
N HIS A 3 -58.14 14.90 -28.38
CA HIS A 3 -57.14 15.70 -29.06
C HIS A 3 -56.20 14.78 -29.84
N GLU A 4 -56.39 14.76 -31.17
CA GLU A 4 -55.60 14.04 -32.15
C GLU A 4 -54.21 14.70 -32.24
N ALA A 5 -53.37 14.47 -31.23
CA ALA A 5 -51.94 14.77 -31.33
C ALA A 5 -51.39 13.85 -32.41
N LYS A 6 -50.98 14.44 -33.54
CA LYS A 6 -50.37 13.72 -34.65
C LYS A 6 -49.03 13.15 -34.18
N ASN A 7 -49.04 11.90 -33.71
CA ASN A 7 -47.82 11.17 -33.35
C ASN A 7 -46.96 10.94 -34.61
N PHE A 8 -45.63 11.06 -34.54
CA PHE A 8 -44.73 10.92 -35.70
C PHE A 8 -45.04 9.67 -36.55
N SER A 9 -45.27 8.51 -35.93
CA SER A 9 -45.66 7.29 -36.65
C SER A 9 -46.97 7.44 -37.43
N SER A 10 -47.97 8.11 -36.84
CA SER A 10 -49.27 8.29 -37.48
C SER A 10 -49.18 9.07 -38.78
N ILE A 11 -48.32 10.10 -38.83
CA ILE A 11 -48.04 10.89 -40.04
C ILE A 11 -47.44 10.00 -41.13
N LEU A 12 -46.46 9.18 -40.75
CA LEU A 12 -45.75 8.31 -41.68
C LEU A 12 -46.67 7.22 -42.25
N VAL A 13 -47.46 6.55 -41.40
CA VAL A 13 -48.41 5.50 -41.81
C VAL A 13 -49.51 6.06 -42.71
N GLN A 14 -50.05 7.24 -42.40
CA GLN A 14 -51.06 7.90 -43.23
C GLN A 14 -50.49 8.28 -44.61
N ALA A 15 -49.28 8.83 -44.66
CA ALA A 15 -48.63 9.20 -45.92
C ALA A 15 -48.31 7.98 -46.80
N ILE A 16 -47.84 6.88 -46.20
CA ILE A 16 -47.60 5.60 -46.91
C ILE A 16 -48.91 5.09 -47.55
N LYS A 17 -50.00 5.08 -46.77
CA LYS A 17 -51.32 4.65 -47.26
C LYS A 17 -51.87 5.57 -48.35
N ALA A 18 -51.70 6.88 -48.22
CA ALA A 18 -52.15 7.86 -49.21
C ALA A 18 -51.46 7.69 -50.57
N GLN A 19 -50.20 7.26 -50.56
CA GLN A 19 -49.43 6.93 -51.78
C GLN A 19 -49.69 5.49 -52.29
N GLY A 20 -50.53 4.71 -51.60
CA GLY A 20 -50.80 3.31 -51.95
C GLY A 20 -49.56 2.42 -51.91
N LEU A 21 -48.58 2.75 -51.05
CA LEU A 21 -47.33 2.01 -50.90
C LEU A 21 -47.41 1.05 -49.72
N THR A 22 -46.57 0.01 -49.76
CA THR A 22 -46.24 -0.80 -48.58
C THR A 22 -44.90 -0.35 -48.01
N THR A 23 -44.60 -0.73 -46.77
CA THR A 23 -43.33 -0.44 -46.10
C THR A 23 -42.13 -0.98 -46.87
N GLU A 24 -42.24 -2.19 -47.43
CA GLU A 24 -41.18 -2.83 -48.21
C GLU A 24 -40.93 -2.09 -49.53
N LYS A 25 -42.02 -1.65 -50.18
CA LYS A 25 -41.92 -0.86 -51.40
C LYS A 25 -41.31 0.52 -51.14
N LEU A 26 -41.64 1.15 -50.01
CA LEU A 26 -41.05 2.42 -49.61
C LEU A 26 -39.56 2.28 -49.29
N ALA A 27 -39.14 1.19 -48.63
CA ALA A 27 -37.73 0.90 -48.39
C ALA A 27 -36.94 0.75 -49.69
N ALA A 28 -37.47 -0.01 -50.66
CA ALA A 28 -36.86 -0.18 -51.97
C ALA A 28 -36.72 1.15 -52.75
N LEU A 29 -37.73 2.03 -52.66
CA LEU A 29 -37.73 3.34 -53.35
C LEU A 29 -36.83 4.37 -52.67
N SER A 30 -36.85 4.43 -51.34
CA SER A 30 -36.06 5.41 -50.55
C SER A 30 -34.61 4.99 -50.35
N GLY A 31 -34.28 3.71 -50.58
CA GLY A 31 -32.96 3.14 -50.29
C GLY A 31 -32.65 3.07 -48.79
N VAL A 32 -33.68 3.14 -47.94
CA VAL A 32 -33.59 2.95 -46.50
C VAL A 32 -33.92 1.49 -46.18
N SER A 33 -33.15 0.84 -45.31
CA SER A 33 -33.38 -0.55 -44.90
C SER A 33 -34.77 -0.74 -44.29
N ASP A 34 -35.47 -1.82 -44.67
CA ASP A 34 -36.77 -2.22 -44.11
C ASP A 34 -36.76 -2.18 -42.58
N ARG A 35 -35.69 -2.69 -41.96
CA ARG A 35 -35.51 -2.70 -40.51
C ARG A 35 -35.62 -1.31 -39.89
N PHE A 36 -35.02 -0.29 -40.51
CA PHE A 36 -35.07 1.07 -39.96
C PHE A 36 -36.42 1.72 -40.22
N LEU A 37 -37.07 1.38 -41.32
CA LEU A 37 -38.39 1.88 -41.66
C LEU A 37 -39.46 1.33 -40.72
N GLU A 38 -39.37 0.04 -40.37
CA GLU A 38 -40.15 -0.58 -39.29
C GLU A 38 -39.89 0.11 -37.95
N SER A 39 -38.62 0.31 -37.57
CA SER A 39 -38.27 1.01 -36.33
C SER A 39 -38.83 2.44 -36.25
N LEU A 40 -38.93 3.14 -37.38
CA LEU A 40 -39.55 4.48 -37.46
C LEU A 40 -41.07 4.41 -37.31
N VAL A 41 -41.73 3.43 -37.94
CA VAL A 41 -43.18 3.22 -37.84
C VAL A 41 -43.58 2.74 -36.44
N GLU A 42 -42.77 1.91 -35.79
CA GLU A 42 -43.03 1.39 -34.43
C GLU A 42 -42.47 2.29 -33.32
N GLU A 43 -41.88 3.44 -33.65
CA GLU A 43 -41.27 4.40 -32.71
C GLU A 43 -40.18 3.80 -31.81
N LYS A 44 -39.48 2.76 -32.30
CA LYS A 44 -38.36 2.10 -31.62
C LYS A 44 -37.04 2.84 -31.89
N PHE A 45 -36.95 4.08 -31.45
CA PHE A 45 -35.84 4.97 -31.79
C PHE A 45 -34.46 4.52 -31.28
N ASP A 46 -34.40 3.74 -30.19
CA ASP A 46 -33.15 3.16 -29.67
C ASP A 46 -32.45 2.22 -30.66
N SER A 47 -33.18 1.68 -31.64
CA SER A 47 -32.68 0.74 -32.62
C SER A 47 -32.18 1.38 -33.92
N LEU A 48 -32.31 2.72 -34.03
CA LEU A 48 -31.87 3.50 -35.18
C LEU A 48 -30.35 3.77 -35.13
N PRO A 49 -29.71 4.05 -36.28
CA PRO A 49 -28.30 4.41 -36.32
C PRO A 49 -28.07 5.83 -35.77
N ALA A 50 -26.82 6.29 -35.84
CA ALA A 50 -26.47 7.65 -35.42
C ALA A 50 -27.30 8.72 -36.15
N GLU A 51 -27.59 9.80 -35.43
CA GLU A 51 -28.55 10.86 -35.80
C GLU A 51 -28.35 11.45 -37.21
N PRO A 52 -27.13 11.73 -37.70
CA PRO A 52 -26.94 12.23 -39.06
C PRO A 52 -27.49 11.29 -40.15
N TYR A 53 -27.47 9.98 -39.91
CA TYR A 53 -28.05 9.00 -40.83
C TYR A 53 -29.56 9.00 -40.77
N VAL A 54 -30.14 9.09 -39.57
CA VAL A 54 -31.60 9.13 -39.38
C VAL A 54 -32.20 10.34 -40.08
N ARG A 55 -31.59 11.52 -39.92
CA ARG A 55 -32.00 12.73 -40.65
C ARG A 55 -31.97 12.50 -42.16
N GLY A 56 -30.90 11.91 -42.68
CA GLY A 56 -30.79 11.56 -44.09
C GLY A 56 -31.87 10.59 -44.57
N TYR A 57 -32.24 9.60 -43.75
CA TYR A 57 -33.32 8.66 -44.08
C TYR A 57 -34.68 9.34 -44.15
N LEU A 58 -34.98 10.22 -43.19
CA LEU A 58 -36.26 10.93 -43.16
C LEU A 58 -36.43 11.87 -44.36
N LEU A 59 -35.37 12.53 -44.80
CA LEU A 59 -35.39 13.34 -46.03
C LEU A 59 -35.70 12.49 -47.27
N LYS A 60 -35.06 11.33 -47.42
CA LYS A 60 -35.31 10.41 -48.55
C LYS A 60 -36.73 9.82 -48.52
N ILE A 61 -37.22 9.46 -47.32
CA ILE A 61 -38.57 8.94 -47.14
C ILE A 61 -39.59 10.03 -47.48
N ALA A 62 -39.38 11.26 -47.01
CA ALA A 62 -40.25 12.39 -47.31
C ALA A 62 -40.29 12.70 -48.82
N GLU A 63 -39.15 12.61 -49.51
CA GLU A 63 -39.07 12.78 -50.97
C GLU A 63 -39.95 11.77 -51.72
N VAL A 64 -39.90 10.48 -51.34
CA VAL A 64 -40.76 9.44 -51.96
C VAL A 64 -42.24 9.64 -51.63
N LEU A 65 -42.55 10.11 -50.41
CA LEU A 65 -43.94 10.30 -49.96
C LEU A 65 -44.55 11.65 -50.39
N GLY A 66 -43.75 12.56 -50.94
CA GLY A 66 -44.17 13.92 -51.28
C GLY A 66 -44.42 14.81 -50.06
N LEU A 67 -43.71 14.56 -48.95
CA LEU A 67 -43.78 15.34 -47.71
C LEU A 67 -42.65 16.37 -47.63
N ASP A 68 -42.81 17.37 -46.77
CA ASP A 68 -41.71 18.24 -46.37
C ASP A 68 -40.78 17.50 -45.40
N GLY A 69 -39.57 17.20 -45.87
CA GLY A 69 -38.57 16.45 -45.10
C GLY A 69 -38.08 17.16 -43.85
N GLU A 70 -37.98 18.50 -43.86
CA GLU A 70 -37.57 19.26 -42.67
C GLU A 70 -38.70 19.30 -41.63
N ALA A 71 -39.95 19.37 -42.08
CA ALA A 71 -41.10 19.27 -41.18
C ALA A 71 -41.21 17.87 -40.54
N LEU A 72 -40.99 16.80 -41.32
CA LEU A 72 -40.98 15.42 -40.81
C LEU A 72 -39.84 15.20 -39.80
N TRP A 73 -38.67 15.77 -40.08
CA TRP A 73 -37.53 15.77 -39.16
C TRP A 73 -37.84 16.51 -37.85
N ALA A 74 -38.47 17.68 -37.93
CA ALA A 74 -38.86 18.46 -36.76
C ALA A 74 -39.87 17.72 -35.88
N GLU A 75 -40.78 16.94 -36.48
CA GLU A 75 -41.73 16.12 -35.72
C GLU A 75 -41.03 14.96 -35.01
N TYR A 76 -40.14 14.26 -35.70
CA TYR A 76 -39.30 13.21 -35.11
C TYR A 76 -38.51 13.72 -33.89
N LEU A 77 -38.00 14.95 -33.93
CA LEU A 77 -37.28 15.58 -32.82
C LEU A 77 -38.15 15.89 -31.59
N LYS A 78 -39.46 16.09 -31.77
CA LYS A 78 -40.37 16.36 -30.65
C LYS A 78 -40.64 15.10 -29.84
N ASP A 79 -40.82 13.97 -30.52
CA ASP A 79 -41.19 12.69 -29.92
C ASP A 79 -39.97 11.94 -29.37
N ASN A 80 -38.75 12.32 -29.78
CA ASN A 80 -37.53 11.65 -29.37
C ASN A 80 -36.68 12.46 -28.37
N ASP A 81 -37.00 12.31 -27.08
CA ASP A 81 -36.27 12.92 -25.96
C ASP A 81 -34.82 12.42 -25.79
N LEU A 82 -34.42 11.35 -26.47
CA LEU A 82 -33.03 10.86 -26.47
C LEU A 82 -32.10 11.81 -27.24
N ILE A 83 -32.62 12.53 -28.23
CA ILE A 83 -31.84 13.41 -29.10
C ILE A 83 -31.35 14.66 -28.35
N LYS A 84 -32.10 15.12 -27.34
CA LYS A 84 -31.67 16.19 -26.43
C LYS A 84 -30.43 15.80 -25.58
N ARG A 85 -29.99 14.55 -25.63
CA ARG A 85 -28.87 14.02 -24.83
C ARG A 85 -27.60 13.72 -25.63
N ALA A 86 -27.65 13.74 -26.97
CA ALA A 86 -26.46 13.60 -27.80
C ALA A 86 -25.46 14.72 -27.48
N GLY A 87 -24.22 14.37 -27.11
CA GLY A 87 -23.16 15.30 -26.70
C GLY A 87 -23.13 15.67 -25.21
N ARG A 88 -24.13 15.32 -24.39
CA ARG A 88 -24.08 15.60 -22.94
C ARG A 88 -23.11 14.69 -22.17
N GLY A 89 -22.81 13.51 -22.73
CA GLY A 89 -21.89 12.52 -22.15
C GLY A 89 -20.58 12.35 -22.91
N ASP A 90 -20.35 13.12 -23.98
CA ASP A 90 -19.09 13.08 -24.70
C ASP A 90 -18.00 13.74 -23.86
N GLU A 91 -17.06 12.93 -23.38
CA GLU A 91 -15.84 13.43 -22.77
C GLU A 91 -14.79 13.71 -23.86
N PHE A 92 -14.09 14.83 -23.73
CA PHE A 92 -12.91 15.09 -24.56
C PHE A 92 -11.86 13.97 -24.39
N PRO A 93 -11.08 13.66 -25.43
CA PRO A 93 -10.00 12.68 -25.33
C PRO A 93 -9.03 13.08 -24.23
N LYS A 94 -8.89 12.21 -23.23
CA LYS A 94 -7.97 12.43 -22.10
C LYS A 94 -6.53 12.42 -22.61
N ASN A 95 -5.75 13.43 -22.22
CA ASN A 95 -4.35 13.51 -22.60
C ASN A 95 -3.57 12.32 -22.00
N ARG A 96 -3.14 11.39 -22.87
CA ARG A 96 -2.38 10.18 -22.48
C ARG A 96 -0.97 10.47 -21.99
N PHE A 97 -0.46 11.68 -22.21
CA PHE A 97 0.86 12.14 -21.76
C PHE A 97 0.78 13.04 -20.52
N ALA A 98 -0.41 13.27 -19.96
CA ALA A 98 -0.54 14.03 -18.73
C ALA A 98 0.04 13.23 -17.57
N LEU A 99 0.98 13.83 -16.84
CA LEU A 99 1.49 13.25 -15.60
C LEU A 99 0.36 13.20 -14.55
N PRO A 100 0.31 12.13 -13.73
CA PRO A 100 -0.70 12.01 -12.69
C PRO A 100 -0.57 13.16 -11.69
N LYS A 101 -1.70 13.75 -11.28
CA LYS A 101 -1.74 14.81 -10.28
C LYS A 101 -1.43 14.22 -8.90
N ILE A 102 -0.17 14.33 -8.46
CA ILE A 102 0.23 13.90 -7.12
C ILE A 102 -0.19 14.96 -6.11
N ASN A 103 -0.80 14.53 -5.01
CA ASN A 103 -1.20 15.42 -3.94
C ASN A 103 0.01 15.70 -3.01
N VAL A 104 0.59 16.88 -3.18
CA VAL A 104 1.81 17.34 -2.49
C VAL A 104 1.74 17.26 -0.97
N LYS A 105 0.53 17.34 -0.38
CA LYS A 105 0.35 17.22 1.08
C LYS A 105 0.73 15.83 1.59
N PHE A 106 0.40 14.78 0.84
CA PHE A 106 0.77 13.40 1.19
C PHE A 106 2.26 13.14 0.97
N VAL A 107 2.86 13.76 -0.04
CA VAL A 107 4.31 13.68 -0.28
C VAL A 107 5.07 14.32 0.90
N LEU A 108 4.67 15.52 1.31
CA LEU A 108 5.26 16.21 2.47
C LEU A 108 5.05 15.43 3.76
N LEU A 109 3.86 14.85 3.98
CA LEU A 109 3.59 14.00 5.13
C LEU A 109 4.47 12.73 5.14
N GLY A 110 4.65 12.09 3.98
CA GLY A 110 5.55 10.96 3.83
C GLY A 110 6.99 11.31 4.16
N ILE A 111 7.50 12.43 3.65
CA ILE A 111 8.84 12.94 3.97
C ILE A 111 8.97 13.21 5.48
N LEU A 112 7.96 13.82 6.11
CA LEU A 112 7.96 14.09 7.55
C LEU A 112 8.02 12.79 8.37
N ILE A 113 7.26 11.77 7.99
CA ILE A 113 7.27 10.46 8.66
C ILE A 113 8.63 9.78 8.51
N VAL A 114 9.22 9.81 7.31
CA VAL A 114 10.54 9.24 7.05
C VAL A 114 11.62 9.96 7.85
N ALA A 115 11.57 11.30 7.91
CA ALA A 115 12.50 12.10 8.71
C ALA A 115 12.36 11.80 10.20
N LEU A 116 11.12 11.65 10.71
CA LEU A 116 10.86 11.27 12.09
C LEU A 116 11.37 9.86 12.40
N ALA A 117 11.12 8.90 11.51
CA ALA A 117 11.61 7.53 11.65
C ALA A 117 13.14 7.48 11.65
N ALA A 118 13.80 8.23 10.77
CA ALA A 118 15.25 8.35 10.72
C ALA A 118 15.81 8.98 12.00
N PHE A 119 15.19 10.07 12.49
CA PHE A 119 15.57 10.70 13.75
C PHE A 119 15.46 9.74 14.93
N LEU A 120 14.35 8.99 15.03
CA LEU A 120 14.16 7.99 16.07
C LEU A 120 15.18 6.86 15.95
N PHE A 121 15.42 6.35 14.74
CA PHE A 121 16.40 5.29 14.48
C PHE A 121 17.81 5.71 14.92
N LEU A 122 18.23 6.93 14.61
CA LEU A 122 19.52 7.49 15.02
C LEU A 122 19.61 7.74 16.53
N ARG A 123 18.47 7.92 17.21
CA ARG A 123 18.41 8.12 18.67
C ARG A 123 18.36 6.83 19.48
N LEU A 124 18.05 5.69 18.86
CA LEU A 124 18.04 4.42 19.57
C LEU A 124 19.47 4.00 19.92
N PRO A 125 19.78 3.67 21.19
CA PRO A 125 21.07 3.12 21.60
C PRO A 125 21.17 1.64 21.20
N LEU A 126 20.95 1.33 19.92
CA LEU A 126 21.01 -0.03 19.38
C LEU A 126 22.44 -0.60 19.40
N PHE A 127 23.44 0.28 19.46
CA PHE A 127 24.85 -0.04 19.62
C PHE A 127 25.39 0.65 20.87
N SER A 128 25.08 0.11 22.06
CA SER A 128 25.90 0.38 23.24
C SER A 128 27.24 -0.34 23.03
N SER A 129 28.22 0.38 22.45
CA SER A 129 29.58 -0.11 22.19
C SER A 129 30.48 -0.11 23.44
N GLY A 130 29.90 -0.25 24.64
CA GLY A 130 30.65 -0.48 25.88
C GLY A 130 31.04 -1.96 26.01
N LYS A 131 32.22 -2.26 26.58
CA LYS A 131 32.51 -3.62 27.03
C LYS A 131 31.43 -4.03 28.04
N ALA A 132 30.69 -5.10 27.74
CA ALA A 132 29.56 -5.53 28.56
C ALA A 132 29.98 -5.91 29.99
N LEU A 133 31.19 -6.44 30.14
CA LEU A 133 31.83 -6.79 31.41
C LEU A 133 33.28 -6.26 31.40
N GLU A 134 33.66 -5.54 32.46
CA GLU A 134 35.00 -5.06 32.71
C GLU A 134 35.50 -5.64 34.05
N LEU A 135 36.52 -6.49 34.02
CA LEU A 135 37.11 -7.07 35.22
C LEU A 135 38.21 -6.16 35.78
N MET A 136 38.07 -5.79 37.04
CA MET A 136 39.06 -5.02 37.80
C MET A 136 40.04 -5.95 38.52
N ASN A 137 39.58 -7.13 38.94
CA ASN A 137 40.39 -8.19 39.53
C ASN A 137 39.79 -9.59 39.23
N PRO A 138 40.48 -10.49 38.52
CA PRO A 138 41.79 -10.33 37.90
C PRO A 138 41.74 -9.53 36.59
N ARG A 139 42.74 -8.67 36.35
CA ARG A 139 42.86 -7.88 35.11
C ARG A 139 43.33 -8.72 33.91
N GLU A 140 44.29 -9.59 34.16
CA GLU A 140 44.89 -10.48 33.15
C GLU A 140 44.12 -11.78 33.01
N ASP A 141 44.39 -12.56 31.97
CA ASP A 141 43.72 -13.87 31.74
C ASP A 141 44.21 -14.94 32.72
N SER A 142 45.45 -14.82 33.19
CA SER A 142 46.05 -15.66 34.21
C SER A 142 46.73 -14.81 35.28
N THR A 143 46.59 -15.16 36.56
CA THR A 143 47.26 -14.45 37.67
C THR A 143 47.73 -15.44 38.73
N ILE A 144 48.92 -15.19 39.32
CA ILE A 144 49.48 -16.01 40.40
C ILE A 144 49.26 -15.28 41.73
N VAL A 145 48.76 -15.99 42.74
CA VAL A 145 48.47 -15.42 44.07
C VAL A 145 48.95 -16.32 45.20
N GLY A 146 49.30 -15.69 46.32
CA GLY A 146 49.82 -16.35 47.52
C GLY A 146 48.78 -16.61 48.63
N GLY A 147 47.57 -16.06 48.49
CA GLY A 147 46.49 -16.16 49.47
C GLY A 147 45.38 -17.11 49.03
N ARG A 148 44.80 -17.85 49.99
CA ARG A 148 43.67 -18.77 49.75
C ARG A 148 42.39 -18.03 49.39
N ASN A 149 42.18 -16.83 49.93
CA ASN A 149 40.99 -16.04 49.63
C ASN A 149 41.30 -15.05 48.51
N PHE A 150 40.41 -14.99 47.52
CA PHE A 150 40.53 -14.08 46.39
C PHE A 150 39.21 -13.36 46.14
N THR A 151 39.29 -12.09 45.79
CA THR A 151 38.12 -11.25 45.53
C THR A 151 38.02 -10.99 44.03
N LEU A 152 36.97 -11.52 43.41
CA LEU A 152 36.62 -11.23 42.03
C LEU A 152 35.87 -9.90 41.98
N GLU A 153 36.42 -8.94 41.24
CA GLU A 153 35.87 -7.59 41.16
C GLU A 153 35.73 -7.15 39.70
N GLY A 154 34.62 -6.47 39.42
CA GLY A 154 34.41 -5.88 38.12
C GLY A 154 33.13 -5.08 38.04
N ARG A 155 32.86 -4.59 36.83
CA ARG A 155 31.67 -3.83 36.49
C ARG A 155 30.98 -4.48 35.31
N ILE A 156 29.66 -4.58 35.38
CA ILE A 156 28.81 -5.09 34.31
C ILE A 156 27.70 -4.08 34.01
N ASP A 157 27.36 -3.96 32.73
CA ASP A 157 26.19 -3.19 32.29
C ASP A 157 24.91 -3.82 32.86
N SER A 158 24.05 -3.01 33.48
CA SER A 158 22.83 -3.44 34.20
C SER A 158 21.83 -4.20 33.32
N VAL A 159 21.98 -4.10 32.00
CA VAL A 159 21.15 -4.80 31.02
C VAL A 159 21.52 -6.29 30.89
N TYR A 160 22.66 -6.72 31.45
CA TYR A 160 23.13 -8.11 31.42
C TYR A 160 22.96 -8.79 32.79
N ALA A 161 22.53 -10.05 32.78
CA ALA A 161 22.61 -10.91 33.95
C ALA A 161 24.00 -11.57 33.99
N LEU A 162 24.73 -11.43 35.12
CA LEU A 162 26.04 -12.06 35.34
C LEU A 162 25.92 -13.38 36.10
N SER A 163 26.74 -14.36 35.75
CA SER A 163 26.97 -15.56 36.53
C SER A 163 28.44 -15.94 36.52
N VAL A 164 28.95 -16.45 37.64
CA VAL A 164 30.33 -16.93 37.79
C VAL A 164 30.26 -18.41 38.16
N ASN A 165 30.84 -19.29 37.33
CA ASN A 165 30.76 -20.74 37.49
C ASN A 165 29.31 -21.25 37.66
N GLY A 166 28.35 -20.61 36.98
CA GLY A 166 26.93 -20.95 37.03
C GLY A 166 26.14 -20.32 38.19
N GLU A 167 26.80 -19.66 39.14
CA GLU A 167 26.15 -18.95 40.24
C GLU A 167 25.86 -17.50 39.85
N ARG A 168 24.61 -17.06 40.02
CA ARG A 168 24.18 -15.72 39.65
C ARG A 168 24.74 -14.65 40.60
N ILE A 169 25.33 -13.61 40.03
CA ILE A 169 25.85 -12.46 40.77
C ILE A 169 24.97 -11.26 40.51
N TYR A 170 24.65 -10.54 41.58
CA TYR A 170 23.85 -9.32 41.55
C TYR A 170 24.77 -8.12 41.78
N PRO A 171 25.03 -7.29 40.76
CA PRO A 171 25.80 -6.06 40.91
C PRO A 171 25.02 -5.01 41.71
N ASP A 172 25.74 -4.01 42.23
CA ASP A 172 25.19 -2.83 42.87
C ASP A 172 24.50 -1.88 41.87
N GLU A 173 23.95 -0.76 42.37
CA GLU A 173 23.28 0.26 41.54
C GLU A 173 24.18 0.88 40.45
N ASN A 174 25.49 0.84 40.65
CA ASN A 174 26.49 1.37 39.71
C ASN A 174 27.00 0.30 38.72
N GLY A 175 26.55 -0.96 38.87
CA GLY A 175 26.95 -2.11 38.09
C GLY A 175 28.20 -2.81 38.59
N ASN A 176 28.74 -2.43 39.75
CA ASN A 176 29.92 -3.09 40.34
C ASN A 176 29.51 -4.37 41.04
N PHE A 177 30.36 -5.39 40.97
CA PHE A 177 30.18 -6.60 41.75
C PHE A 177 31.48 -6.97 42.45
N GLU A 178 31.33 -7.60 43.61
CA GLU A 178 32.41 -8.16 44.39
C GLU A 178 32.00 -9.58 44.79
N LYS A 179 32.88 -10.56 44.58
CA LYS A 179 32.67 -11.93 45.03
C LYS A 179 33.94 -12.48 45.65
N ASN A 180 33.86 -12.79 46.93
CA ASN A 180 34.92 -13.53 47.63
C ASN A 180 34.83 -15.02 47.31
N VAL A 181 35.95 -15.61 46.89
CA VAL A 181 36.09 -17.02 46.54
C VAL A 181 37.28 -17.62 47.27
N GLU A 182 37.15 -18.88 47.69
CA GLU A 182 38.26 -19.65 48.22
C GLU A 182 38.94 -20.44 47.08
N LEU A 183 40.25 -20.31 46.98
CA LEU A 183 41.08 -20.97 45.99
C LEU A 183 41.58 -22.33 46.52
N GLN A 184 41.62 -23.31 45.63
CA GLN A 184 42.33 -24.57 45.83
C GLN A 184 43.77 -24.43 45.36
N GLU A 185 44.71 -25.14 45.98
CA GLU A 185 46.11 -25.11 45.54
C GLU A 185 46.23 -25.52 44.08
N GLY A 186 47.03 -24.78 43.32
CA GLY A 186 47.14 -24.94 41.87
C GLY A 186 46.16 -24.06 41.09
N PHE A 187 45.67 -24.56 39.96
CA PHE A 187 44.86 -23.77 39.02
C PHE A 187 43.38 -23.75 39.40
N ASN A 188 42.82 -22.54 39.51
CA ASN A 188 41.41 -22.28 39.69
C ASN A 188 40.87 -21.57 38.45
N THR A 189 39.80 -22.10 37.86
CA THR A 189 39.19 -21.52 36.66
C THR A 189 37.86 -20.87 37.02
N PHE A 190 37.70 -19.61 36.60
CA PHE A 190 36.48 -18.85 36.77
C PHE A 190 35.88 -18.50 35.41
N VAL A 191 34.68 -19.00 35.17
CA VAL A 191 33.91 -18.80 33.94
C VAL A 191 32.82 -17.77 34.22
N PHE A 192 33.02 -16.57 33.67
CA PHE A 192 32.06 -15.47 33.73
C PHE A 192 31.13 -15.58 32.52
N THR A 193 29.84 -15.76 32.80
CA THR A 193 28.79 -15.87 31.78
C THR A 193 27.85 -14.69 31.93
N PHE A 194 27.60 -13.98 30.84
CA PHE A 194 26.69 -12.83 30.88
C PHE A 194 25.78 -12.76 29.65
N LYS A 195 24.50 -12.46 29.90
CA LYS A 195 23.46 -12.52 28.88
C LYS A 195 22.44 -11.40 29.06
N LYS A 196 22.08 -10.75 27.95
CA LYS A 196 20.96 -9.82 27.84
C LYS A 196 19.66 -10.59 27.61
N ALA A 197 18.53 -10.07 28.10
CA ALA A 197 17.21 -10.72 28.01
C ALA A 197 16.85 -11.26 26.61
N LEU A 198 17.23 -10.54 25.55
CA LEU A 198 17.02 -10.93 24.14
C LEU A 198 18.33 -11.13 23.36
N GLY A 199 19.43 -11.45 24.04
CA GLY A 199 20.78 -11.52 23.48
C GLY A 199 21.39 -12.92 23.49
N LYS A 200 22.46 -13.07 22.71
CA LYS A 200 23.36 -14.24 22.81
C LYS A 200 24.10 -14.18 24.14
N GLU A 201 24.35 -15.36 24.70
CA GLU A 201 25.19 -15.53 25.86
C GLU A 201 26.66 -15.31 25.47
N GLN A 202 27.40 -14.63 26.34
CA GLN A 202 28.83 -14.40 26.17
C GLN A 202 29.57 -14.96 27.39
N THR A 203 30.79 -15.43 27.15
CA THR A 203 31.61 -16.11 28.15
C THR A 203 33.02 -15.54 28.16
N LEU A 204 33.53 -15.26 29.36
CA LEU A 204 34.91 -14.86 29.62
C LEU A 204 35.50 -15.81 30.66
N THR A 205 36.69 -16.35 30.40
CA THR A 205 37.35 -17.30 31.30
C THR A 205 38.62 -16.68 31.86
N LYS A 206 38.80 -16.78 33.18
CA LYS A 206 39.99 -16.34 33.90
C LYS A 206 40.57 -17.48 34.72
N GLN A 207 41.89 -17.54 34.83
CA GLN A 207 42.59 -18.56 35.58
C GLN A 207 43.42 -17.92 36.71
N ILE A 208 43.33 -18.50 37.91
CA ILE A 208 44.09 -18.04 39.07
C ILE A 208 44.90 -19.21 39.60
N PHE A 209 46.22 -19.07 39.60
CA PHE A 209 47.14 -20.05 40.16
C PHE A 209 47.45 -19.68 41.61
N TYR A 210 46.96 -20.49 42.55
CA TYR A 210 47.23 -20.32 43.97
C TYR A 210 48.41 -21.18 44.39
N GLN A 211 49.46 -20.53 44.91
CA GLN A 211 50.59 -21.19 45.53
C GLN A 211 50.84 -20.61 46.92
N PRO A 212 50.68 -21.38 48.01
CA PRO A 212 50.92 -20.86 49.35
C PRO A 212 52.38 -20.43 49.49
N VAL A 213 52.59 -19.19 49.92
CA VAL A 213 53.94 -18.70 50.21
C VAL A 213 54.35 -19.29 51.55
N VAL A 214 55.25 -20.28 51.53
CA VAL A 214 55.85 -20.82 52.76
C VAL A 214 56.75 -19.72 53.33
N GLN A 215 56.32 -19.10 54.42
CA GLN A 215 57.20 -18.19 55.18
C GLN A 215 58.27 -19.05 55.84
N THR A 216 59.48 -19.07 55.29
CA THR A 216 60.64 -19.60 56.00
C THR A 216 60.97 -18.60 57.10
N GLU A 217 60.55 -18.90 58.34
CA GLU A 217 61.07 -18.23 59.52
C GLU A 217 62.58 -18.51 59.61
N THR A 218 63.40 -17.59 59.13
CA THR A 218 64.84 -17.61 59.40
C THR A 218 65.03 -17.24 60.87
N GLN A 219 65.40 -18.24 61.69
CA GLN A 219 65.87 -18.06 63.07
C GLN A 219 67.19 -17.30 63.13
#